data_AF-X1QT26-F1
#
_entry.id   AF-X1QT26-F1
#
_cell.length_a   1.000
_cell.length_b   1.000
_cell.length_c   1.000
_cell.angle_alpha   90.00
_cell.angle_beta   90.00
_cell.angle_gamma   90.00
#
_symmetry.space_group_name_H-M   'P 1'
#
loop_
_entity.id
_entity.type
_entity.pdbx_description
1 polymer ?
#
loop_
_entity_poly.entity_id
_entity_poly.type
_entity_poly.pdbx_seq_one_letter_code
_entity_poly.pdbx_strand_id
1 'polypeptide(L)'
;KAEKTTKIEAPAAEPEQETFTIDPERLKQSLKDIHWDEETARTWVISHLHLKEAKGTLWDILPTLTREQAEEFVHEIQSRLEKQQLGLWD
;
A
#
# COMPACT_ATOMS: atom_id res chain seq x y z
N LYS A 1 -4.58 2.31 -56.42
CA LYS A 1 -5.14 3.09 -55.29
C LYS A 1 -4.86 2.30 -54.04
N ALA A 2 -4.28 2.95 -53.03
CA ALA A 2 -3.85 2.33 -51.78
C ALA A 2 -4.89 2.59 -50.69
N GLU A 3 -5.36 1.53 -50.04
CA GLU A 3 -6.18 1.54 -48.81
C GLU A 3 -5.61 0.39 -47.96
N LYS A 4 -4.65 0.57 -47.06
CA LYS A 4 -4.73 1.16 -45.70
C LYS A 4 -5.99 0.76 -44.94
N THR A 5 -5.88 -0.23 -44.07
CA THR A 5 -6.60 -0.31 -42.78
C THR A 5 -5.80 -1.27 -41.90
N THR A 6 -4.79 -0.77 -41.19
CA THR A 6 -4.85 -0.31 -39.79
C THR A 6 -5.04 -1.48 -38.83
N LYS A 7 -3.87 -1.97 -38.36
CA LYS A 7 -3.66 -2.82 -37.20
C LYS A 7 -4.34 -2.16 -36.00
N ILE A 8 -5.38 -2.80 -35.49
CA ILE A 8 -6.03 -2.41 -34.23
C ILE A 8 -5.14 -2.99 -33.14
N GLU A 9 -4.26 -2.15 -32.60
CA GLU A 9 -3.64 -2.39 -31.30
C GLU A 9 -4.77 -2.41 -30.27
N ALA A 10 -5.04 -3.59 -29.72
CA ALA A 10 -5.86 -3.71 -28.53
C ALA A 10 -5.19 -2.87 -27.43
N PRO A 11 -5.92 -1.99 -26.73
CA PRO A 11 -5.37 -1.34 -25.55
C PRO A 11 -4.97 -2.47 -24.60
N ALA A 12 -3.68 -2.46 -24.25
CA ALA A 12 -3.13 -3.33 -23.22
C ALA A 12 -4.09 -3.27 -22.03
N ALA A 13 -4.67 -4.42 -21.69
CA ALA A 13 -5.34 -4.59 -20.42
C ALA A 13 -4.35 -4.11 -19.36
N GLU A 14 -4.66 -2.98 -18.73
CA GLU A 14 -4.07 -2.63 -17.46
C GLU A 14 -4.20 -3.90 -16.62
N PRO A 15 -3.09 -4.46 -16.09
CA PRO A 15 -3.22 -5.62 -15.23
C PRO A 15 -4.25 -5.20 -14.17
N GLU A 16 -5.31 -5.97 -14.03
CA GLU A 16 -6.22 -5.90 -12.90
C GLU A 16 -5.33 -6.18 -11.69
N GLN A 17 -4.60 -5.17 -11.24
CA GLN A 17 -3.81 -5.21 -10.04
C GLN A 17 -4.87 -5.43 -8.99
N GLU A 18 -4.96 -6.66 -8.50
CA GLU A 18 -5.92 -7.07 -7.50
C GLU A 18 -5.69 -6.14 -6.30
N THR A 19 -6.49 -5.07 -6.24
CA THR A 19 -6.29 -3.96 -5.32
C THR A 19 -6.55 -4.53 -3.95
N PHE A 20 -5.47 -4.75 -3.21
CA PHE A 20 -5.55 -5.29 -1.87
C PHE A 20 -6.31 -4.27 -1.03
N THR A 21 -7.58 -4.57 -0.74
CA THR A 21 -8.46 -3.64 -0.06
C THR A 21 -8.14 -3.67 1.43
N ILE A 22 -7.29 -2.73 1.86
CA ILE A 22 -6.99 -2.56 3.28
C ILE A 22 -8.19 -1.90 3.94
N ASP A 23 -8.73 -2.55 4.96
CA ASP A 23 -9.88 -2.05 5.71
C ASP A 23 -9.44 -0.83 6.56
N PRO A 24 -9.92 0.39 6.24
CA PRO A 24 -9.36 1.62 6.81
C PRO A 24 -9.65 1.76 8.30
N GLU A 25 -10.76 1.19 8.79
CA GLU A 25 -11.09 1.20 10.22
C GLU A 25 -10.18 0.28 11.01
N ARG A 26 -9.94 -0.95 10.52
CA ARG A 26 -8.97 -1.86 11.14
C ARG A 26 -7.57 -1.27 11.12
N LEU A 27 -7.16 -0.66 10.00
CA LEU A 27 -5.86 -0.02 9.91
C LEU A 27 -5.73 1.11 10.95
N LYS A 28 -6.71 2.01 11.05
CA LYS A 28 -6.70 3.09 12.05
C LYS A 28 -6.60 2.56 13.47
N GLN A 29 -7.32 1.48 13.77
CA GLN A 29 -7.27 0.84 15.09
C GLN A 29 -5.85 0.31 15.36
N SER A 30 -5.31 -0.50 14.45
CA SER A 30 -3.98 -1.08 14.59
C SER A 30 -2.89 -0.02 14.71
N LEU A 31 -2.97 1.06 13.93
CA LEU A 31 -2.03 2.19 14.00
C LEU A 31 -2.08 2.88 15.39
N LYS A 32 -3.28 3.08 15.94
CA LYS A 32 -3.43 3.64 17.30
C LYS A 32 -2.85 2.73 18.35
N ASP A 33 -3.11 1.43 18.26
CA ASP A 33 -2.58 0.44 19.19
C ASP A 33 -1.04 0.50 19.22
N ILE A 34 -0.36 0.57 18.06
CA ILE A 34 1.11 0.70 17.97
C ILE A 34 1.64 2.13 18.12
N HIS A 35 0.80 3.10 18.48
CA HIS A 35 1.15 4.53 18.57
C HIS A 35 1.79 5.11 17.30
N TRP A 36 1.33 4.68 16.12
CA TRP A 36 1.68 5.29 14.85
C TRP A 36 0.64 6.31 14.40
N ASP A 37 1.08 7.53 14.16
CA ASP A 37 0.31 8.53 13.43
C ASP A 37 0.36 8.27 11.91
N GLU A 38 -0.57 8.88 11.18
CA GLU A 38 -0.64 8.75 9.72
C GLU A 38 0.67 9.17 9.02
N GLU A 39 1.36 10.18 9.54
CA GLU A 39 2.65 10.62 8.99
C GLU A 39 3.75 9.57 9.18
N THR A 40 3.78 8.90 10.34
CA THR A 40 4.75 7.85 10.63
C THR A 40 4.51 6.64 9.74
N ALA A 41 3.27 6.18 9.66
CA ALA A 41 2.88 5.08 8.77
C ALA A 41 3.16 5.41 7.30
N ARG A 42 2.82 6.63 6.86
CA ARG A 42 3.15 7.12 5.51
C ARG A 42 4.65 7.11 5.25
N THR A 43 5.45 7.64 6.16
CA THR A 43 6.90 7.73 6.02
C THR A 43 7.51 6.33 5.94
N TRP A 44 7.02 5.40 6.76
CA TRP A 44 7.42 4.00 6.69
C TRP A 44 7.08 3.41 5.32
N VAL A 45 5.85 3.56 4.84
CA VAL A 45 5.42 3.06 3.53
C VAL A 45 6.29 3.63 2.39
N ILE A 46 6.52 4.94 2.37
CA ILE A 46 7.36 5.60 1.36
C ILE A 46 8.81 5.11 1.42
N SER A 47 9.36 5.01 2.63
CA SER A 47 10.77 4.65 2.85
C SER A 47 11.03 3.17 2.66
N HIS A 48 10.12 2.29 3.08
CA HIS A 48 10.29 0.84 3.08
C HIS A 48 9.89 0.22 1.74
N LEU A 49 8.77 0.69 1.16
CA LEU A 49 8.26 0.19 -0.13
C LEU A 49 8.84 0.99 -1.32
N HIS A 50 9.80 1.89 -1.06
CA HIS A 50 10.48 2.73 -2.04
C HIS A 50 9.55 3.57 -2.92
N LEU A 51 8.41 4.01 -2.38
CA LEU A 51 7.41 4.82 -3.08
C LEU A 51 7.78 6.30 -3.10
N LYS A 52 8.97 6.62 -3.62
CA LYS A 52 9.52 7.99 -3.63
C LYS A 52 8.65 8.99 -4.41
N GLU A 53 7.84 8.50 -5.34
CA GLU A 53 6.93 9.30 -6.16
C GLU A 53 5.53 9.43 -5.55
N ALA A 54 5.23 8.68 -4.48
CA ALA A 54 3.92 8.73 -3.84
C ALA A 54 3.70 10.08 -3.14
N LYS A 55 2.62 10.74 -3.53
CA LYS A 55 2.19 12.04 -3.00
C LYS A 55 0.86 11.84 -2.27
N GLY A 56 0.48 12.82 -1.44
CA GLY A 56 -0.78 12.75 -0.68
C GLY A 56 -0.63 12.16 0.72
N THR A 57 -1.75 11.74 1.30
CA THR A 57 -1.83 11.15 2.65
C THR A 57 -1.58 9.65 2.59
N LEU A 58 -1.42 8.98 3.74
CA LEU A 58 -1.35 7.51 3.76
C LEU A 58 -2.51 6.89 2.96
N TRP A 59 -3.73 7.37 3.18
CA TRP A 59 -4.95 6.89 2.51
C TRP A 59 -4.94 7.05 0.99
N ASP A 60 -4.22 8.04 0.46
CA ASP A 60 -4.04 8.23 -0.99
C ASP A 60 -3.07 7.19 -1.57
N ILE A 61 -2.10 6.76 -0.76
CA ILE A 61 -1.03 5.83 -1.15
C ILE A 61 -1.46 4.37 -1.06
N LEU A 62 -2.20 3.99 -0.01
CA LEU A 62 -2.69 2.62 0.21
C LEU A 62 -3.35 1.96 -1.03
N PRO A 63 -4.27 2.62 -1.77
CA PRO A 63 -4.89 2.00 -2.95
C PRO A 63 -3.91 1.85 -4.13
N THR A 64 -2.78 2.54 -4.11
CA THR A 64 -1.73 2.42 -5.15
C THR A 64 -0.73 1.31 -4.86
N LEU A 65 -0.80 0.71 -3.66
CA LEU A 65 0.08 -0.39 -3.27
C LEU A 65 -0.26 -1.64 -4.07
N THR A 66 0.78 -2.36 -4.50
CA THR A 66 0.61 -3.75 -4.95
C THR A 66 0.21 -4.62 -3.76
N ARG A 67 -0.36 -5.80 -4.04
CA ARG A 67 -0.68 -6.79 -3.01
C ARG A 67 0.53 -7.06 -2.09
N GLU A 68 1.71 -7.33 -2.65
CA GLU A 68 2.92 -7.62 -1.88
C GLU A 68 3.29 -6.45 -0.95
N GLN A 69 3.19 -5.21 -1.45
CA GLN A 69 3.45 -4.01 -0.67
C GLN A 69 2.45 -3.82 0.48
N ALA A 70 1.17 -4.06 0.20
CA ALA A 70 0.11 -3.99 1.19
C ALA A 70 0.26 -5.08 2.26
N GLU A 71 0.61 -6.30 1.87
CA GLU A 71 0.90 -7.41 2.78
C GLU A 71 2.09 -7.09 3.69
N GLU A 72 3.20 -6.59 3.15
CA GLU A 72 4.38 -6.17 3.94
C GLU A 72 4.02 -5.08 4.94
N PHE A 73 3.21 -4.10 4.54
CA PHE A 73 2.75 -3.04 5.44
C PHE A 73 1.87 -3.58 6.58
N VAL A 74 0.91 -4.46 6.25
CA VAL A 74 0.06 -5.11 7.25
C VAL A 74 0.89 -5.99 8.19
N HIS A 75 1.87 -6.71 7.66
CA HIS A 75 2.75 -7.59 8.42
C HIS A 75 3.64 -6.81 9.39
N GLU A 76 4.20 -5.67 8.99
CA GLU A 76 4.94 -4.79 9.94
C GLU A 76 4.03 -4.31 11.07
N ILE A 77 2.80 -3.89 10.76
CA ILE A 77 1.85 -3.45 11.79
C ILE A 77 1.55 -4.60 12.77
N GLN A 78 1.30 -5.80 12.26
CA GLN A 78 1.07 -6.98 13.10
C GLN A 78 2.30 -7.32 13.96
N SER A 79 3.49 -7.33 13.37
CA SER A 79 4.76 -7.55 14.07
C SER A 79 4.98 -6.55 15.21
N ARG A 80 4.63 -5.27 15.00
CA ARG A 80 4.69 -4.21 16.03
C ARG A 80 3.67 -4.45 17.14
N LEU A 81 2.44 -4.83 16.80
CA LEU A 81 1.40 -5.18 17.76
C LEU A 81 1.82 -6.36 18.63
N GLU A 82 2.40 -7.40 18.04
CA GLU A 82 2.91 -8.56 18.76
C GLU A 82 4.04 -8.17 19.72
N LYS A 83 5.01 -7.37 19.26
CA LYS A 83 6.10 -6.85 20.12
C LYS A 83 5.57 -6.04 21.29
N GLN A 84 4.52 -5.23 21.08
CA GLN A 84 3.83 -4.48 22.13
C GLN A 84 3.11 -5.35 23.15
N GLN A 85 2.39 -6.36 22.69
CA GLN A 85 1.73 -7.30 23.60
C GLN A 85 2.73 -8.15 24.40
N LEU A 86 3.89 -8.46 23.81
CA LEU A 86 4.97 -9.19 24.49
C LEU A 86 5.81 -8.32 25.44
N GLY A 87 5.56 -7.01 25.51
CA GLY A 87 6.37 -6.07 26.30
C GLY A 87 7.84 -6.04 25.85
N LEU A 88 8.11 -6.43 24.61
CA LEU A 88 9.46 -6.57 24.04
C LEU A 88 9.96 -5.23 23.49
N TRP A 89 9.78 -4.17 24.28
CA TRP A 89 10.37 -2.85 24.07
C TRP A 89 11.31 -2.64 25.25
N ASP A 90 12.57 -3.08 25.08
CA ASP A 90 13.69 -2.71 25.95
C ASP A 90 14.27 -1.37 25.48
#